data_AF-V6SPH8-F1
#
_entry.id   AF-V6SPH8-F1
#
_cell.length_a   1.000
_cell.length_b   1.000
_cell.length_c   1.000
_cell.angle_alpha   90.00
_cell.angle_beta   90.00
_cell.angle_gamma   90.00
#
_symmetry.space_group_name_H-M   'P 1'
#
loop_
_entity.id
_entity.type
_entity.pdbx_description
1 polymer ?
#
loop_
_entity_poly.entity_id
_entity_poly.type
_entity_poly.pdbx_seq_one_letter_code
_entity_poly.pdbx_strand_id
1 'polypeptide(L)'
;MKIVISPAKSLDFEKELPTSQFTESCFLKEANSVHKVLKKKKPKQLMELMDISDKLADLNWQRNQEWATPFTPENARPAVYAFNGDVYHGLDVYSLPIEKLDVLQDKLRILSGLYGLLKPLDLMQPYRLEMGTSLPIGKNKNLYEFWKTKITKELNKELNKGDLFLNLASNEYFSAVDVKALKVPVITPEFKDYKDGKLKMISFFAKKARGMMVRYIIDTNAETLQDLKGFNYEGYKFDENLSKGNTLVFTR
;
A
#
# COMPACT_ATOMS: atom_id res chain seq x y z
N MET A 1 -1.31 10.49 13.57
CA MET A 1 -0.37 9.70 12.72
C MET A 1 -1.04 9.21 11.44
N LYS A 2 -0.33 9.17 10.30
CA LYS A 2 -0.75 8.45 9.07
C LYS A 2 0.33 7.46 8.60
N ILE A 3 -0.09 6.37 7.94
CA ILE A 3 0.78 5.26 7.53
C ILE A 3 0.58 4.98 6.05
N VAL A 4 1.65 4.70 5.31
CA VAL A 4 1.56 4.16 3.94
C VAL A 4 2.17 2.77 3.82
N ILE A 5 1.47 1.88 3.12
CA ILE A 5 1.98 0.57 2.70
C ILE A 5 1.91 0.40 1.17
N SER A 6 2.67 -0.57 0.66
CA SER A 6 2.55 -1.04 -0.72
C SER A 6 1.30 -1.91 -0.91
N PRO A 7 0.74 -1.96 -2.12
CA PRO A 7 -0.30 -2.91 -2.48
C PRO A 7 0.29 -4.31 -2.67
N ALA A 8 -0.57 -5.30 -2.89
CA ALA A 8 -0.16 -6.65 -3.27
C ALA A 8 -0.46 -6.95 -4.75
N LYS A 9 0.31 -7.87 -5.32
CA LYS A 9 0.11 -8.36 -6.69
C LYS A 9 -1.00 -9.42 -6.77
N SER A 10 -1.12 -10.26 -5.73
CA SER A 10 -2.20 -11.22 -5.62
C SER A 10 -3.41 -10.57 -4.96
N LEU A 11 -4.59 -11.01 -5.37
CA LEU A 11 -5.86 -10.46 -4.92
C LEU A 11 -6.79 -11.61 -4.49
N ASP A 12 -7.63 -11.35 -3.50
CA ASP A 12 -8.68 -12.24 -3.01
C ASP A 12 -10.03 -11.53 -3.09
N PHE A 13 -10.89 -12.00 -3.99
CA PHE A 13 -12.25 -11.49 -4.18
C PHE A 13 -13.32 -12.48 -3.70
N GLU A 14 -12.91 -13.64 -3.18
CA GLU A 14 -13.80 -14.78 -2.89
C GLU A 14 -14.09 -14.89 -1.39
N LYS A 15 -13.11 -14.61 -0.52
CA LYS A 15 -13.25 -14.82 0.93
C LYS A 15 -14.32 -13.93 1.54
N GLU A 16 -15.25 -14.51 2.29
CA GLU A 16 -16.36 -13.80 2.93
C GLU A 16 -15.87 -12.62 3.80
N LEU A 17 -16.48 -11.44 3.62
CA LEU A 17 -16.09 -10.23 4.33
C LEU A 17 -16.73 -10.19 5.73
N PRO A 18 -15.98 -9.82 6.78
CA PRO A 18 -16.52 -9.69 8.13
C PRO A 18 -17.35 -8.41 8.33
N THR A 19 -17.49 -7.58 7.29
CA THR A 19 -18.15 -6.27 7.34
C THR A 19 -18.76 -5.93 5.98
N SER A 20 -19.84 -5.15 5.99
CA SER A 20 -20.44 -4.54 4.80
C SER A 20 -20.00 -3.09 4.60
N GLN A 21 -19.13 -2.55 5.46
CA GLN A 21 -18.66 -1.17 5.35
C GLN A 21 -17.71 -1.00 4.16
N PHE A 22 -17.91 0.07 3.41
CA PHE A 22 -17.02 0.46 2.31
C PHE A 22 -17.01 1.97 2.11
N THR A 23 -16.00 2.46 1.42
CA THR A 23 -15.86 3.84 0.96
C THR A 23 -15.47 3.88 -0.51
N GLU A 24 -15.38 5.08 -1.09
CA GLU A 24 -14.94 5.28 -2.46
C GLU A 24 -13.58 5.97 -2.51
N SER A 25 -12.75 5.56 -3.47
CA SER A 25 -11.45 6.18 -3.70
C SER A 25 -11.58 7.67 -4.05
N CYS A 26 -10.77 8.50 -3.39
CA CYS A 26 -10.69 9.93 -3.66
C CYS A 26 -10.15 10.29 -5.06
N PHE A 27 -9.57 9.32 -5.78
CA PHE A 27 -8.97 9.50 -7.10
C PHE A 27 -9.66 8.67 -8.19
N LEU A 28 -10.95 8.34 -8.04
CA LEU A 28 -11.66 7.51 -9.03
C LEU A 28 -11.66 8.12 -10.44
N LYS A 29 -11.66 9.45 -10.57
CA LYS A 29 -11.57 10.15 -11.86
C LYS A 29 -10.20 9.98 -12.52
N GLU A 30 -9.13 10.09 -11.74
CA GLU A 30 -7.76 9.87 -12.19
C GLU A 30 -7.51 8.40 -12.52
N ALA A 31 -8.02 7.48 -11.69
CA ALA A 31 -7.95 6.04 -11.92
C ALA A 31 -8.63 5.66 -13.24
N ASN A 32 -9.80 6.24 -13.54
CA ASN A 32 -10.44 6.13 -14.85
C ASN A 32 -9.55 6.57 -16.02
N SER A 33 -8.76 7.63 -15.84
CA SER A 33 -7.83 8.13 -16.86
C SER A 33 -6.67 7.18 -17.10
N VAL A 34 -6.11 6.60 -16.03
CA VAL A 34 -5.08 5.56 -16.11
C VAL A 34 -5.64 4.30 -16.76
N HIS A 35 -6.83 3.86 -16.33
CA HIS A 35 -7.49 2.67 -16.82
C HIS A 35 -7.81 2.74 -18.33
N LYS A 36 -8.23 3.91 -18.84
CA LYS A 36 -8.44 4.12 -20.29
C LYS A 36 -7.22 3.83 -21.15
N VAL A 37 -6.01 3.98 -20.61
CA VAL A 37 -4.76 3.62 -21.31
C VAL A 37 -4.53 2.11 -21.24
N LEU A 38 -4.74 1.51 -20.07
CA LEU A 38 -4.61 0.05 -19.87
C LEU A 38 -5.59 -0.76 -20.72
N LYS A 39 -6.87 -0.35 -20.77
CA LYS A 39 -7.94 -1.04 -21.53
C LYS A 39 -7.63 -1.19 -23.02
N LYS A 40 -6.79 -0.32 -23.59
CA LYS A 40 -6.36 -0.34 -25.00
C LYS A 40 -5.20 -1.31 -25.28
N LYS A 41 -4.49 -1.79 -24.25
CA LYS A 41 -3.36 -2.70 -24.41
C LYS A 41 -3.87 -4.11 -24.71
N LYS A 42 -3.29 -4.76 -25.71
CA LYS A 42 -3.50 -6.19 -25.98
C LYS A 42 -2.67 -7.06 -25.02
N PRO A 43 -3.01 -8.35 -24.80
CA PRO A 43 -2.25 -9.23 -23.90
C PRO A 43 -0.74 -9.21 -24.12
N LYS A 44 -0.26 -9.36 -25.37
CA LYS A 44 1.19 -9.27 -25.68
C LYS A 44 1.84 -7.98 -25.20
N GLN A 45 1.15 -6.84 -25.34
CA GLN A 45 1.67 -5.55 -24.87
C GLN A 45 1.68 -5.46 -23.34
N LEU A 46 0.73 -6.12 -22.66
CA LEU A 46 0.72 -6.20 -21.19
C LEU A 46 1.84 -7.10 -20.67
N MET A 47 2.16 -8.21 -21.36
CA MET A 47 3.31 -9.06 -21.04
C MET A 47 4.61 -8.24 -21.02
N GLU A 48 4.89 -7.55 -22.12
CA GLU A 48 6.09 -6.72 -22.27
C GLU A 48 6.12 -5.55 -21.28
N LEU A 49 4.97 -4.88 -21.08
CA LEU A 49 4.87 -3.71 -20.22
C LEU A 49 5.03 -4.03 -18.72
N MET A 50 4.51 -5.18 -18.29
CA MET A 50 4.43 -5.55 -16.87
C MET A 50 5.39 -6.68 -16.47
N ASP A 51 6.14 -7.23 -17.43
CA ASP A 51 7.03 -8.38 -17.26
C ASP A 51 6.28 -9.57 -16.61
N ILE A 52 5.22 -10.00 -17.27
CA ILE A 52 4.33 -11.07 -16.79
C ILE A 52 4.15 -12.17 -17.84
N SER A 53 3.78 -13.37 -17.37
CA SER A 53 3.46 -14.50 -18.24
C SER A 53 2.23 -14.25 -19.09
N ASP A 54 2.11 -15.01 -20.19
CA ASP A 54 0.98 -14.97 -21.12
C ASP A 54 -0.37 -15.14 -20.40
N LYS A 55 -0.48 -16.18 -19.55
CA LYS A 55 -1.67 -16.42 -18.71
C LYS A 55 -2.03 -15.22 -17.82
N LEU A 56 -1.04 -14.55 -17.23
CA LEU A 56 -1.29 -13.36 -16.40
C LEU A 56 -1.66 -12.15 -17.25
N ALA A 57 -1.13 -12.02 -18.45
CA ALA A 57 -1.47 -10.94 -19.36
C ALA A 57 -2.90 -11.06 -19.89
N ASP A 58 -3.34 -12.26 -20.26
CA ASP A 58 -4.73 -12.53 -20.65
C ASP A 58 -5.70 -12.23 -19.50
N LEU A 59 -5.39 -12.70 -18.30
CA LEU A 59 -6.19 -12.42 -17.11
C LEU A 59 -6.31 -10.90 -16.86
N ASN A 60 -5.22 -10.16 -16.95
CA ASN A 60 -5.27 -8.71 -16.71
C ASN A 60 -5.87 -7.94 -17.87
N TRP A 61 -5.77 -8.45 -19.10
CA TRP A 61 -6.52 -7.91 -20.22
C TRP A 61 -8.02 -8.03 -19.99
N GLN A 62 -8.51 -9.21 -19.57
CA GLN A 62 -9.91 -9.44 -19.23
C GLN A 62 -10.38 -8.51 -18.11
N ARG A 63 -9.61 -8.42 -17.01
CA ARG A 63 -9.89 -7.47 -15.91
C ARG A 63 -10.02 -6.03 -16.41
N ASN A 64 -9.15 -5.58 -17.31
CA ASN A 64 -9.24 -4.23 -17.88
C ASN A 64 -10.47 -4.04 -18.79
N GLN A 65 -10.99 -5.11 -19.41
CA GLN A 65 -12.22 -5.03 -20.19
C GLN A 65 -13.45 -4.93 -19.28
N GLU A 66 -13.47 -5.74 -18.21
CA GLU A 66 -14.55 -5.83 -17.23
C GLU A 66 -14.60 -4.64 -16.29
N TRP A 67 -13.47 -3.94 -16.08
CA TRP A 67 -13.40 -2.82 -15.18
C TRP A 67 -14.37 -1.71 -15.60
N ALA A 68 -15.27 -1.36 -14.68
CA ALA A 68 -16.37 -0.44 -14.93
C ALA A 68 -16.79 0.30 -13.65
N THR A 69 -17.28 1.52 -13.82
CA THR A 69 -17.90 2.32 -12.75
C THR A 69 -19.42 2.40 -13.00
N PRO A 70 -20.26 2.54 -11.95
CA PRO A 70 -19.91 2.71 -10.53
C PRO A 70 -19.40 1.42 -9.87
N PHE A 71 -18.60 1.60 -8.80
CA PHE A 71 -18.17 0.47 -7.96
C PHE A 71 -19.24 0.14 -6.94
N THR A 72 -19.52 -1.14 -6.79
CA THR A 72 -20.51 -1.67 -5.84
C THR A 72 -19.96 -2.93 -5.19
N PRO A 73 -20.50 -3.38 -4.05
CA PRO A 73 -20.06 -4.63 -3.41
C PRO A 73 -20.14 -5.87 -4.31
N GLU A 74 -20.96 -5.84 -5.37
CA GLU A 74 -21.10 -6.93 -6.34
C GLU A 74 -19.95 -6.99 -7.34
N ASN A 75 -19.27 -5.87 -7.61
CA ASN A 75 -18.21 -5.80 -8.62
C ASN A 75 -16.84 -5.38 -8.08
N ALA A 76 -16.78 -4.90 -6.84
CA ALA A 76 -15.58 -4.37 -6.21
C ALA A 76 -15.50 -4.81 -4.75
N ARG A 77 -14.30 -4.72 -4.18
CA ARG A 77 -14.03 -5.12 -2.81
C ARG A 77 -13.20 -4.06 -2.08
N PRO A 78 -13.43 -3.82 -0.78
CA PRO A 78 -12.55 -3.01 0.04
C PRO A 78 -11.06 -3.39 -0.10
N ALA A 79 -10.19 -2.40 -0.35
CA ALA A 79 -8.79 -2.61 -0.70
C ALA A 79 -8.02 -3.49 0.30
N VAL A 80 -8.23 -3.30 1.61
CA VAL A 80 -7.52 -4.08 2.64
C VAL A 80 -7.90 -5.55 2.65
N TYR A 81 -9.12 -5.87 2.22
CA TYR A 81 -9.62 -7.25 2.11
C TYR A 81 -9.42 -7.85 0.72
N ALA A 82 -9.12 -7.02 -0.30
CA ALA A 82 -8.85 -7.44 -1.67
C ALA A 82 -7.38 -7.79 -1.89
N PHE A 83 -6.44 -7.02 -1.33
CA PHE A 83 -5.02 -7.29 -1.49
C PHE A 83 -4.57 -8.49 -0.66
N ASN A 84 -3.84 -9.41 -1.30
CA ASN A 84 -3.38 -10.65 -0.69
C ASN A 84 -1.86 -10.82 -0.91
N GLY A 85 -1.08 -10.87 0.16
CA GLY A 85 0.37 -11.01 0.12
C GLY A 85 1.01 -10.71 1.47
N ASP A 86 2.34 -10.82 1.57
CA ASP A 86 3.06 -10.83 2.84
C ASP A 86 2.74 -9.66 3.79
N VAL A 87 2.62 -8.43 3.26
CA VAL A 87 2.23 -7.25 4.05
C VAL A 87 0.82 -7.43 4.63
N TYR A 88 -0.11 -7.95 3.85
CA TYR A 88 -1.51 -8.16 4.26
C TYR A 88 -1.66 -9.37 5.17
N HIS A 89 -0.82 -10.41 5.01
CA HIS A 89 -0.69 -11.50 5.97
C HIS A 89 -0.13 -11.04 7.31
N GLY A 90 0.81 -10.09 7.31
CA GLY A 90 1.32 -9.49 8.55
C GLY A 90 0.31 -8.57 9.24
N LEU A 91 -0.53 -7.86 8.46
CA LEU A 91 -1.62 -7.04 8.99
C LEU A 91 -2.75 -7.91 9.57
N ASP A 92 -3.03 -9.04 8.90
CA ASP A 92 -4.06 -10.01 9.24
C ASP A 92 -5.42 -9.36 9.55
N VAL A 93 -5.93 -8.60 8.59
CA VAL A 93 -7.14 -7.77 8.78
C VAL A 93 -8.40 -8.59 9.11
N TYR A 94 -8.43 -9.88 8.77
CA TYR A 94 -9.57 -10.76 9.08
C TYR A 94 -9.65 -11.12 10.57
N SER A 95 -8.54 -11.04 11.32
CA SER A 95 -8.53 -11.20 12.77
C SER A 95 -8.60 -9.87 13.53
N LEU A 96 -8.68 -8.74 12.81
CA LEU A 96 -8.84 -7.43 13.43
C LEU A 96 -10.29 -7.26 13.90
N PRO A 97 -10.53 -6.87 15.16
CA PRO A 97 -11.88 -6.58 15.64
C PRO A 97 -12.56 -5.48 14.81
N ILE A 98 -13.85 -5.64 14.52
CA ILE A 98 -14.61 -4.76 13.61
C ILE A 98 -14.60 -3.31 14.10
N GLU A 99 -14.63 -3.09 15.42
CA GLU A 99 -14.58 -1.78 16.05
C GLU A 99 -13.26 -1.02 15.81
N LYS A 100 -12.19 -1.72 15.42
CA LYS A 100 -10.91 -1.09 15.05
C LYS A 100 -10.82 -0.73 13.57
N LEU A 101 -11.82 -1.08 12.75
CA LEU A 101 -11.80 -0.76 11.32
C LEU A 101 -11.83 0.73 11.06
N ASP A 102 -12.54 1.52 11.87
CA ASP A 102 -12.54 2.99 11.73
C ASP A 102 -11.15 3.58 12.01
N VAL A 103 -10.44 3.04 13.00
CA VAL A 103 -9.07 3.45 13.32
C VAL A 103 -8.11 3.07 12.20
N LEU A 104 -8.24 1.86 11.65
CA LEU A 104 -7.47 1.42 10.49
C LEU A 104 -7.75 2.31 9.27
N GLN A 105 -9.03 2.57 9.00
CA GLN A 105 -9.54 3.40 7.90
C GLN A 105 -9.03 4.84 7.99
N ASP A 106 -8.94 5.38 9.21
CA ASP A 106 -8.35 6.69 9.43
C ASP A 106 -6.84 6.67 9.15
N LYS A 107 -6.10 5.75 9.78
CA LYS A 107 -4.63 5.83 9.83
C LYS A 107 -3.92 5.31 8.58
N LEU A 108 -4.42 4.27 7.93
CA LEU A 108 -3.71 3.55 6.87
C LEU A 108 -4.05 4.09 5.49
N ARG A 109 -3.04 4.22 4.63
CA ARG A 109 -3.19 4.43 3.20
C ARG A 109 -2.39 3.40 2.42
N ILE A 110 -2.94 2.95 1.29
CA ILE A 110 -2.33 1.97 0.40
C ILE A 110 -1.98 2.71 -0.89
N LEU A 111 -0.70 2.78 -1.23
CA LEU A 111 -0.26 3.35 -2.50
C LEU A 111 -0.65 2.42 -3.65
N SER A 112 -1.00 2.96 -4.82
CA SER A 112 -1.48 2.15 -5.94
C SER A 112 -1.08 2.78 -7.28
N GLY A 113 -0.58 1.97 -8.22
CA GLY A 113 -0.30 2.46 -9.58
C GLY A 113 -1.56 2.86 -10.35
N LEU A 114 -2.70 2.19 -10.09
CA LEU A 114 -3.98 2.48 -10.74
C LEU A 114 -4.82 3.52 -9.98
N TYR A 115 -4.92 3.38 -8.66
CA TYR A 115 -5.80 4.22 -7.85
C TYR A 115 -5.07 5.38 -7.16
N GLY A 116 -3.74 5.46 -7.28
CA GLY A 116 -2.90 6.47 -6.62
C GLY A 116 -2.77 6.20 -5.12
N LEU A 117 -3.86 6.42 -4.39
CA LEU A 117 -3.97 6.27 -2.95
C LEU A 117 -5.35 5.66 -2.62
N LEU A 118 -5.36 4.61 -1.81
CA LEU A 118 -6.57 3.96 -1.30
C LEU A 118 -6.60 4.01 0.22
N LYS A 119 -7.79 4.18 0.79
CA LYS A 119 -8.09 3.83 2.18
C LYS A 119 -8.41 2.33 2.28
N PRO A 120 -8.28 1.73 3.47
CA PRO A 120 -8.58 0.31 3.70
C PRO A 120 -9.93 -0.15 3.15
N LEU A 121 -10.97 0.66 3.36
CA LEU A 121 -12.35 0.35 2.98
C LEU A 121 -12.74 0.86 1.59
N ASP A 122 -11.82 1.51 0.85
CA ASP A 122 -12.12 1.96 -0.50
C ASP A 122 -12.36 0.75 -1.42
N LEU A 123 -13.51 0.74 -2.10
CA LEU A 123 -13.79 -0.27 -3.11
C LEU A 123 -12.77 -0.19 -4.25
N MET A 124 -12.24 -1.35 -4.63
CA MET A 124 -11.42 -1.52 -5.81
C MET A 124 -11.84 -2.76 -6.60
N GLN A 125 -11.75 -2.64 -7.91
CA GLN A 125 -11.86 -3.76 -8.84
C GLN A 125 -10.49 -4.37 -9.10
N PRO A 126 -10.42 -5.66 -9.49
CA PRO A 126 -9.15 -6.35 -9.69
C PRO A 126 -8.35 -5.72 -10.83
N TYR A 127 -7.05 -5.56 -10.62
CA TYR A 127 -6.13 -4.97 -11.60
C TYR A 127 -4.71 -5.48 -11.39
N ARG A 128 -3.84 -5.18 -12.37
CA ARG A 128 -2.39 -5.27 -12.24
C ARG A 128 -1.78 -4.01 -12.81
N LEU A 129 -1.18 -3.19 -11.97
CA LEU A 129 -0.41 -2.01 -12.37
C LEU A 129 0.50 -1.60 -11.21
N GLU A 130 1.74 -2.06 -11.27
CA GLU A 130 2.82 -1.64 -10.40
C GLU A 130 3.16 -0.16 -10.59
N MET A 131 3.57 0.55 -9.52
CA MET A 131 3.88 1.99 -9.61
C MET A 131 5.09 2.25 -10.51
N GLY A 132 6.02 1.29 -10.57
CA GLY A 132 7.20 1.36 -11.43
C GLY A 132 6.93 1.14 -12.92
N THR A 133 5.71 0.78 -13.33
CA THR A 133 5.40 0.51 -14.75
C THR A 133 5.56 1.78 -15.60
N SER A 134 6.33 1.65 -16.69
CA SER A 134 6.55 2.74 -17.66
C SER A 134 5.33 2.95 -18.55
N LEU A 135 4.28 3.54 -17.98
CA LEU A 135 3.01 3.81 -18.65
C LEU A 135 2.77 5.33 -18.76
N PRO A 136 2.87 5.92 -19.98
CA PRO A 136 2.56 7.32 -20.18
C PRO A 136 1.07 7.62 -19.99
N ILE A 137 0.74 8.67 -19.22
CA ILE A 137 -0.64 9.10 -18.95
C ILE A 137 -0.80 10.57 -19.34
N GLY A 138 -1.44 10.78 -20.51
CA GLY A 138 -1.56 12.11 -21.11
C GLY A 138 -0.20 12.72 -21.38
N LYS A 139 0.09 13.86 -20.76
CA LYS A 139 1.40 14.56 -20.87
C LYS A 139 2.49 14.00 -19.95
N ASN A 140 2.16 13.11 -19.02
CA ASN A 140 3.10 12.57 -18.04
C ASN A 140 3.76 11.32 -18.61
N LYS A 141 5.08 11.21 -18.47
CA LYS A 141 5.86 10.14 -19.09
C LYS A 141 5.66 8.79 -18.41
N ASN A 142 5.28 8.80 -17.13
CA ASN A 142 5.09 7.61 -16.31
C ASN A 142 4.11 7.88 -15.15
N LEU A 143 3.84 6.83 -14.37
CA LEU A 143 2.94 6.89 -13.22
C LEU A 143 3.46 7.78 -12.09
N TYR A 144 4.78 7.86 -11.88
CA TYR A 144 5.36 8.76 -10.87
C TYR A 144 5.04 10.23 -11.17
N GLU A 145 5.27 10.69 -12.40
CA GLU A 145 4.93 12.06 -12.81
C GLU A 145 3.42 12.32 -12.71
N PHE A 146 2.60 11.34 -13.08
CA PHE A 146 1.15 11.46 -13.02
C PHE A 146 0.63 11.59 -11.57
N TRP A 147 1.17 10.80 -10.65
CA TRP A 147 0.66 10.67 -9.29
C TRP A 147 1.31 11.57 -8.25
N LYS A 148 2.61 11.87 -8.38
CA LYS A 148 3.42 12.47 -7.30
C LYS A 148 2.78 13.68 -6.64
N THR A 149 2.41 14.69 -7.43
CA THR A 149 1.76 15.90 -6.90
C THR A 149 0.39 15.61 -6.28
N LYS A 150 -0.38 14.68 -6.85
CA LYS A 150 -1.74 14.39 -6.40
C LYS A 150 -1.74 13.66 -5.06
N ILE A 151 -0.97 12.57 -4.98
CA ILE A 151 -0.84 11.76 -3.76
C ILE A 151 -0.31 12.64 -2.62
N THR A 152 0.79 13.38 -2.84
CA THR A 152 1.34 14.24 -1.79
C THR A 152 0.37 15.32 -1.33
N LYS A 153 -0.39 15.93 -2.25
CA LYS A 153 -1.41 16.92 -1.89
C LYS A 153 -2.50 16.31 -1.02
N GLU A 154 -2.95 15.11 -1.35
CA GLU A 154 -4.00 14.41 -0.59
C GLU A 154 -3.52 14.02 0.80
N LEU A 155 -2.34 13.40 0.91
CA LEU A 155 -1.71 13.09 2.20
C LEU A 155 -1.59 14.35 3.07
N ASN A 156 -1.17 15.47 2.50
CA ASN A 156 -1.06 16.75 3.23
C ASN A 156 -2.38 17.35 3.70
N LYS A 157 -3.53 16.94 3.16
CA LYS A 157 -4.85 17.35 3.69
C LYS A 157 -5.16 16.63 5.00
N GLU A 158 -4.64 15.41 5.15
CA GLU A 158 -4.91 14.54 6.30
C GLU A 158 -3.82 14.60 7.37
N LEU A 159 -2.72 15.32 7.10
CA LEU A 159 -1.58 15.48 7.98
C LEU A 159 -1.59 16.87 8.63
N ASN A 160 -1.62 16.90 9.95
CA ASN A 160 -1.55 18.11 10.77
C ASN A 160 -0.13 18.33 11.30
N LYS A 161 0.14 19.55 11.76
CA LYS A 161 1.44 19.88 12.38
C LYS A 161 1.62 19.01 13.64
N GLY A 162 2.74 18.30 13.72
CA GLY A 162 3.08 17.40 14.82
C GLY A 162 2.70 15.94 14.59
N ASP A 163 1.96 15.63 13.52
CA ASP A 163 1.72 14.23 13.13
C ASP A 163 3.01 13.51 12.73
N LEU A 164 3.02 12.19 12.93
CA LEU A 164 4.00 11.29 12.31
C LEU A 164 3.44 10.74 11.00
N PHE A 165 4.29 10.70 9.97
CA PHE A 165 4.00 9.98 8.73
C PHE A 165 4.92 8.78 8.57
N LEU A 166 4.34 7.58 8.66
CA LEU A 166 5.09 6.33 8.68
C LEU A 166 5.15 5.71 7.28
N ASN A 167 6.36 5.57 6.74
CA ASN A 167 6.61 4.87 5.49
C ASN A 167 6.91 3.39 5.75
N LEU A 168 5.92 2.54 5.47
CA LEU A 168 6.04 1.08 5.44
C LEU A 168 5.88 0.52 4.01
N ALA A 169 5.94 1.39 3.00
CA ALA A 169 5.89 1.00 1.60
C ALA A 169 7.29 0.65 1.08
N SER A 170 7.37 -0.08 -0.03
CA SER A 170 8.62 -0.20 -0.78
C SER A 170 9.00 1.12 -1.45
N ASN A 171 10.28 1.29 -1.76
CA ASN A 171 10.77 2.47 -2.48
C ASN A 171 10.08 2.67 -3.84
N GLU A 172 9.71 1.59 -4.52
CA GLU A 172 8.95 1.64 -5.77
C GLU A 172 7.64 2.41 -5.59
N TYR A 173 6.86 2.13 -4.54
CA TYR A 173 5.60 2.85 -4.33
C TYR A 173 5.85 4.23 -3.70
N PHE A 174 6.75 4.32 -2.72
CA PHE A 174 7.00 5.57 -2.00
C PHE A 174 7.63 6.67 -2.88
N SER A 175 8.28 6.31 -4.00
CA SER A 175 8.78 7.29 -4.98
C SER A 175 7.67 8.11 -5.66
N ALA A 176 6.41 7.69 -5.54
CA ALA A 176 5.23 8.46 -5.93
C ALA A 176 4.77 9.48 -4.86
N VAL A 177 5.54 9.66 -3.79
CA VAL A 177 5.32 10.71 -2.79
C VAL A 177 6.49 11.67 -2.82
N ASP A 178 6.21 12.97 -2.98
CA ASP A 178 7.21 14.02 -2.80
C ASP A 178 7.44 14.29 -1.31
N VAL A 179 8.52 13.70 -0.77
CA VAL A 179 8.92 13.85 0.63
C VAL A 179 9.20 15.30 1.01
N LYS A 180 9.75 16.11 0.10
CA LYS A 180 10.11 17.51 0.39
C LYS A 180 8.88 18.39 0.53
N ALA A 181 7.77 18.00 -0.10
CA ALA A 181 6.51 18.72 -0.04
C ALA A 181 5.59 18.23 1.08
N LEU A 182 5.94 17.18 1.83
CA LEU A 182 5.16 16.75 3.00
C LEU A 182 5.28 17.75 4.15
N LYS A 183 4.19 17.95 4.89
CA LYS A 183 4.12 18.89 6.04
C LYS A 183 4.76 18.38 7.33
N VAL A 184 5.13 17.11 7.38
CA VAL A 184 5.55 16.38 8.59
C VAL A 184 6.74 15.47 8.31
N PRO A 185 7.52 15.09 9.34
CA PRO A 185 8.61 14.14 9.16
C PRO A 185 8.12 12.77 8.70
N VAL A 186 8.88 12.17 7.78
CA VAL A 186 8.72 10.77 7.36
C VAL A 186 9.55 9.89 8.29
N ILE A 187 8.90 8.96 8.99
CA ILE A 187 9.54 7.92 9.79
C ILE A 187 9.55 6.62 8.99
N THR A 188 10.69 5.92 8.92
CA THR A 188 10.85 4.70 8.11
C THR A 188 11.36 3.54 8.96
N PRO A 189 10.48 2.61 9.38
CA PRO A 189 10.89 1.36 9.99
C PRO A 189 11.59 0.44 8.99
N GLU A 190 12.74 -0.10 9.36
CA GLU A 190 13.48 -1.13 8.66
C GLU A 190 13.50 -2.41 9.49
N PHE A 191 13.21 -3.55 8.86
CA PHE A 191 13.19 -4.86 9.52
C PHE A 191 14.33 -5.71 8.97
N LYS A 192 15.21 -6.18 9.84
CA LYS A 192 16.40 -6.96 9.49
C LYS A 192 16.41 -8.27 10.28
N ASP A 193 16.84 -9.34 9.64
CA ASP A 193 16.93 -10.66 10.25
C ASP A 193 18.39 -11.13 10.22
N TYR A 194 18.84 -11.79 11.28
CA TYR A 194 20.12 -12.47 11.30
C TYR A 194 20.09 -13.70 10.39
N LYS A 195 20.98 -13.73 9.40
CA LYS A 195 21.22 -14.89 8.55
C LYS A 195 22.72 -15.11 8.45
N ASP A 196 23.18 -16.29 8.88
CA ASP A 196 24.60 -16.67 8.93
C ASP A 196 25.45 -15.67 9.75
N GLY A 197 24.92 -15.24 10.91
CA GLY A 197 25.58 -14.29 11.81
C GLY A 197 25.63 -12.84 11.30
N LYS A 198 25.01 -12.54 10.15
CA LYS A 198 24.96 -11.19 9.56
C LYS A 198 23.52 -10.70 9.45
N LEU A 199 23.28 -9.45 9.82
CA LEU A 199 22.00 -8.79 9.59
C LEU A 199 21.77 -8.57 8.09
N LYS A 200 20.64 -9.06 7.60
CA LYS A 200 20.20 -8.86 6.21
C LYS A 200 18.72 -8.49 6.20
N MET A 201 18.33 -7.66 5.24
CA MET A 201 16.92 -7.46 4.95
C MET A 201 16.43 -8.63 4.10
N ILE A 202 15.71 -9.57 4.71
CA ILE A 202 15.09 -10.69 4.00
C ILE A 202 13.72 -10.22 3.52
N SER A 203 13.54 -10.10 2.21
CA SER A 203 12.42 -9.37 1.60
C SER A 203 11.03 -9.85 2.05
N PHE A 204 10.81 -11.18 2.14
CA PHE A 204 9.56 -11.76 2.62
C PHE A 204 9.27 -11.39 4.09
N PHE A 205 10.24 -11.58 4.99
CA PHE A 205 10.08 -11.21 6.40
C PHE A 205 9.89 -9.72 6.59
N ALA A 206 10.65 -8.89 5.87
CA ALA A 206 10.50 -7.43 5.95
C ALA A 206 9.13 -6.96 5.47
N LYS A 207 8.54 -7.58 4.43
CA LYS A 207 7.17 -7.29 4.00
C LYS A 207 6.15 -7.68 5.06
N LYS A 208 6.26 -8.89 5.63
CA LYS A 208 5.38 -9.33 6.71
C LYS A 208 5.47 -8.40 7.93
N ALA A 209 6.68 -8.03 8.32
CA ALA A 209 6.93 -7.13 9.45
C ALA A 209 6.35 -5.72 9.25
N ARG A 210 6.32 -5.20 8.01
CA ARG A 210 5.60 -3.95 7.70
C ARG A 210 4.10 -4.07 7.98
N GLY A 211 3.49 -5.19 7.59
CA GLY A 211 2.10 -5.49 7.94
C GLY A 211 1.87 -5.55 9.46
N MET A 212 2.75 -6.27 10.15
CA MET A 212 2.69 -6.42 11.61
C MET A 212 2.89 -5.08 12.34
N MET A 213 3.71 -4.17 11.82
CA MET A 213 3.84 -2.83 12.39
C MET A 213 2.55 -2.05 12.28
N VAL A 214 1.83 -2.12 11.15
CA VAL A 214 0.49 -1.55 11.05
C VAL A 214 -0.43 -2.18 12.09
N ARG A 215 -0.46 -3.52 12.17
CA ARG A 215 -1.30 -4.24 13.14
C ARG A 215 -1.00 -3.81 14.58
N TYR A 216 0.26 -3.76 14.96
CA TYR A 216 0.73 -3.30 16.27
C TYR A 216 0.24 -1.88 16.58
N ILE A 217 0.34 -0.95 15.63
CA ILE A 217 -0.11 0.44 15.83
C ILE A 217 -1.61 0.48 16.13
N ILE A 218 -2.40 -0.28 15.38
CA ILE A 218 -3.85 -0.38 15.60
C ILE A 218 -4.17 -1.10 16.91
N ASP A 219 -3.38 -2.12 17.28
CA ASP A 219 -3.63 -2.90 18.48
C ASP A 219 -3.35 -2.16 19.77
N THR A 220 -2.33 -1.32 19.75
CA THR A 220 -1.81 -0.59 20.92
C THR A 220 -2.20 0.88 20.96
N ASN A 221 -2.87 1.38 19.92
CA ASN A 221 -3.12 2.81 19.72
C ASN A 221 -1.83 3.66 19.74
N ALA A 222 -0.75 3.16 19.13
CA ALA A 222 0.51 3.88 19.07
C ALA A 222 0.37 5.20 18.29
N GLU A 223 0.87 6.30 18.87
CA GLU A 223 0.80 7.64 18.25
C GLU A 223 2.16 8.34 18.17
N THR A 224 3.12 7.94 19.02
CA THR A 224 4.41 8.61 19.18
C THR A 224 5.57 7.78 18.68
N LEU A 225 6.73 8.41 18.51
CA LEU A 225 7.96 7.70 18.14
C LEU A 225 8.36 6.66 19.20
N GLN A 226 8.09 6.95 20.48
CA GLN A 226 8.40 6.04 21.57
C GLN A 226 7.50 4.79 21.52
N ASP A 227 6.22 4.97 21.19
CA ASP A 227 5.30 3.84 21.01
C ASP A 227 5.75 2.93 19.87
N LEU A 228 6.19 3.51 18.75
CA LEU A 228 6.70 2.76 17.60
C LEU A 228 7.93 1.91 17.96
N LYS A 229 8.85 2.44 18.78
CA LYS A 229 10.03 1.70 19.27
C LYS A 229 9.65 0.49 20.13
N GLY A 230 8.44 0.45 20.69
CA GLY A 230 7.90 -0.68 21.47
C GLY A 230 7.49 -1.89 20.64
N PHE A 231 7.49 -1.81 19.30
CA PHE A 231 7.14 -2.93 18.43
C PHE A 231 8.00 -4.16 18.72
N ASN A 232 7.33 -5.28 19.01
CA ASN A 232 7.98 -6.52 19.47
C ASN A 232 7.38 -7.82 18.87
N TYR A 233 6.63 -7.72 17.77
CA TYR A 233 5.94 -8.88 17.20
C TYR A 233 6.92 -9.84 16.52
N GLU A 234 6.63 -11.14 16.62
CA GLU A 234 7.46 -12.23 16.11
C GLU A 234 8.94 -12.17 16.54
N GLY A 235 9.26 -11.54 17.67
CA GLY A 235 10.62 -11.47 18.21
C GLY A 235 11.48 -10.33 17.68
N TYR A 236 10.96 -9.46 16.81
CA TYR A 236 11.66 -8.22 16.44
C TYR A 236 11.87 -7.33 17.67
N LYS A 237 12.98 -6.59 17.71
CA LYS A 237 13.28 -5.60 18.74
C LYS A 237 13.91 -4.35 18.14
N PHE A 238 13.58 -3.19 18.69
CA PHE A 238 14.23 -1.94 18.28
C PHE A 238 15.72 -1.96 18.60
N ASP A 239 16.55 -1.56 17.63
CA ASP A 239 18.00 -1.44 17.76
C ASP A 239 18.40 0.04 17.63
N GLU A 240 18.74 0.65 18.77
CA GLU A 240 19.15 2.06 18.81
C GLU A 240 20.47 2.31 18.09
N ASN A 241 21.41 1.36 18.13
CA ASN A 241 22.73 1.51 17.53
C ASN A 241 22.68 1.53 16.00
N LEU A 242 21.71 0.81 15.42
CA LEU A 242 21.50 0.77 13.97
C LEU A 242 20.53 1.85 13.47
N SER A 243 19.78 2.48 14.37
CA SER A 243 18.81 3.52 14.04
C SER A 243 19.48 4.87 13.88
N LYS A 244 19.10 5.63 12.84
CA LYS A 244 19.68 6.95 12.56
C LYS A 244 18.65 7.90 11.99
N GLY A 245 18.58 9.10 12.56
CA GLY A 245 17.62 10.13 12.14
C GLY A 245 16.19 9.60 12.26
N ASN A 246 15.48 9.56 11.13
CA ASN A 246 14.10 9.08 11.08
C ASN A 246 13.95 7.60 10.69
N THR A 247 15.06 6.88 10.56
CA THR A 247 15.04 5.43 10.29
C THR A 247 15.09 4.66 11.60
N LEU A 248 14.08 3.82 11.84
CA LEU A 248 13.99 2.95 13.01
C LEU A 248 14.32 1.52 12.60
N VAL A 249 15.41 0.96 13.10
CA VAL A 249 15.82 -0.41 12.76
C VAL A 249 15.30 -1.36 13.81
N PHE A 250 14.63 -2.42 13.35
CA PHE A 250 14.18 -3.55 14.16
C PHE A 250 14.91 -4.81 13.70
N THR A 251 15.48 -5.55 14.65
CA THR A 251 16.25 -6.77 14.38
C THR A 251 15.59 -7.99 14.99
N ARG A 252 15.76 -9.14 14.33
CA ARG A 252 15.33 -10.46 14.80
C ARG A 252 16.41 -11.49 14.52
#